data_AF-A0A9E1HZJ2-F1
#
_entry.id   AF-A0A9E1HZJ2-F1
#
_cell.length_a   1.000
_cell.length_b   1.000
_cell.length_c   1.000
_cell.angle_alpha   90.00
_cell.angle_beta   90.00
_cell.angle_gamma   90.00
#
_symmetry.space_group_name_H-M   'P 1'
#
loop_
_entity.id
_entity.type
_entity.pdbx_description
1 polymer ?
#
loop_
_entity_poly.entity_id
_entity_poly.type
_entity_poly.pdbx_seq_one_letter_code
_entity_poly.pdbx_strand_id
1 'polypeptide(L)'
;MSENKYFEEFGKPFSASDVSWKLQRTIKDKMRGLAVPYLDARAISDRLDSVVGQNNWKDEYSLWHRYTDNVKQQGKETTKLVNSQLCTIYIYDNEKKEWIGKTDGAENTDFEAVKGGLSDAFKRAAVKWNIGRYMYSFDAVWVDLEDEYGKPVIAKHEKQKLQNVYYDTVIRLFGNDAIEAPKNSGGQSAGYQKPKQQQPKQQQNQPQQQPKSQGNTPIYEIQQINVQNNERGAVSSIILSCGNNRYRAVMNGCDQRLKQGSKITNVNVKQCQNSGKTYNLLDSYDIAA
;
A
#
# COMPACT_ATOMS: atom_id res chain seq x y z
N MET A 1 -27.72 1.32 -3.29
CA MET A 1 -26.56 2.23 -3.27
C MET A 1 -26.24 2.50 -4.73
N SER A 2 -26.14 3.76 -5.18
CA SER A 2 -25.64 4.01 -6.52
C SER A 2 -24.21 3.47 -6.57
N GLU A 3 -23.96 2.50 -7.45
CA GLU A 3 -22.61 2.01 -7.69
C GLU A 3 -21.74 3.20 -8.10
N ASN A 4 -20.46 3.20 -7.69
CA ASN A 4 -19.52 4.13 -8.28
C ASN A 4 -19.48 3.80 -9.77
N LYS A 5 -20.07 4.67 -10.60
CA LYS A 5 -20.19 4.47 -12.05
C LYS A 5 -18.85 4.26 -12.77
N TYR A 6 -17.74 4.61 -12.12
CA TYR A 6 -16.38 4.43 -12.63
C TYR A 6 -15.70 3.15 -12.15
N PHE A 7 -16.35 2.36 -11.27
CA PHE A 7 -15.72 1.21 -10.60
C PHE A 7 -15.21 0.16 -11.60
N GLU A 8 -16.00 -0.15 -12.62
CA GLU A 8 -15.63 -1.10 -13.68
C GLU A 8 -14.49 -0.56 -14.54
N GLU A 9 -14.59 0.70 -15.00
CA GLU A 9 -13.57 1.36 -15.83
C GLU A 9 -12.21 1.49 -15.14
N PHE A 10 -12.20 1.78 -13.83
CA PHE A 10 -10.98 1.78 -13.03
C PHE A 10 -10.41 0.37 -12.80
N GLY A 11 -11.27 -0.63 -12.77
CA GLY A 11 -10.90 -2.04 -12.57
C GLY A 11 -10.34 -2.72 -13.81
N LYS A 12 -10.47 -2.12 -15.00
CA LYS A 12 -9.97 -2.70 -16.25
C LYS A 12 -8.46 -3.00 -16.20
N PRO A 13 -8.02 -4.12 -16.79
CA PRO A 13 -6.61 -4.44 -16.82
C PRO A 13 -5.82 -3.38 -17.60
N PHE A 14 -4.56 -3.19 -17.19
CA PHE A 14 -3.61 -2.35 -17.88
C PHE A 14 -3.00 -3.10 -19.08
N SER A 15 -2.50 -2.35 -20.06
CA SER A 15 -1.68 -2.94 -21.10
C SER A 15 -0.40 -3.53 -20.47
N ALA A 16 0.12 -4.64 -21.01
CA ALA A 16 1.35 -5.24 -20.47
C ALA A 16 2.55 -4.28 -20.51
N SER A 17 2.55 -3.28 -21.40
CA SER A 17 3.57 -2.23 -21.47
C SER A 17 3.50 -1.22 -20.33
N ASP A 18 2.34 -1.05 -19.71
CA ASP A 18 2.16 -0.16 -18.54
C ASP A 18 2.43 -0.88 -17.21
N VAL A 19 2.69 -2.19 -17.27
CA VAL A 19 2.98 -3.02 -16.10
C VAL A 19 4.47 -3.26 -15.97
N SER A 20 5.01 -2.79 -14.84
CA SER A 20 6.39 -2.99 -14.45
C SER A 20 6.49 -4.13 -13.44
N TRP A 21 7.68 -4.74 -13.32
CA TRP A 21 7.94 -5.83 -12.37
C TRP A 21 9.05 -5.43 -11.41
N LYS A 22 8.83 -5.64 -10.11
CA LYS A 22 9.81 -5.33 -9.06
C LYS A 22 10.16 -6.57 -8.25
N LEU A 23 11.40 -6.60 -7.76
CA LEU A 23 11.86 -7.64 -6.85
C LEU A 23 11.31 -7.39 -5.45
N GLN A 24 10.56 -8.35 -4.94
CA GLN A 24 10.09 -8.37 -3.55
C GLN A 24 11.12 -9.01 -2.62
N ARG A 25 11.82 -10.05 -3.10
CA ARG A 25 12.86 -10.78 -2.37
C ARG A 25 13.97 -11.20 -3.32
N THR A 26 15.21 -11.18 -2.86
CA THR A 26 16.38 -11.66 -3.60
C THR A 26 17.16 -12.69 -2.78
N ILE A 27 17.65 -13.74 -3.44
CA ILE A 27 18.61 -14.71 -2.91
C ILE A 27 19.93 -14.46 -3.65
N LYS A 28 20.82 -13.67 -3.03
CA LYS A 28 22.05 -13.18 -3.67
C LYS A 28 22.95 -14.32 -4.12
N ASP A 29 23.17 -15.34 -3.27
CA ASP A 29 24.07 -16.46 -3.57
C ASP A 29 23.65 -17.29 -4.79
N LYS A 30 22.36 -17.26 -5.14
CA LYS A 30 21.80 -18.01 -6.28
C LYS A 30 21.46 -17.11 -7.47
N MET A 31 21.63 -15.79 -7.35
CA MET A 31 21.17 -14.80 -8.33
C MET A 31 19.71 -15.05 -8.76
N ARG A 32 18.82 -15.29 -7.78
CA ARG A 32 17.37 -15.47 -8.01
C ARG A 32 16.55 -14.52 -7.18
N GLY A 33 15.38 -14.13 -7.69
CA GLY A 33 14.46 -13.25 -6.98
C GLY A 33 13.00 -13.61 -7.18
N LEU A 34 12.16 -13.13 -6.26
CA LEU A 34 10.71 -13.12 -6.41
C LEU A 34 10.28 -11.78 -6.99
N ALA A 35 9.68 -11.80 -8.17
CA ALA A 35 9.16 -10.63 -8.86
C ALA A 35 7.63 -10.54 -8.71
N VAL A 36 7.14 -9.30 -8.55
CA VAL A 36 5.70 -8.98 -8.51
C VAL A 36 5.39 -7.81 -9.44
N PRO A 37 4.20 -7.77 -10.07
CA PRO A 37 3.82 -6.66 -10.93
C PRO A 37 3.48 -5.42 -10.10
N TYR A 38 3.65 -4.24 -10.69
CA TYR A 38 3.21 -2.97 -10.13
C TYR A 38 3.00 -1.94 -11.24
N LEU A 39 2.27 -0.87 -10.91
CA LEU A 39 2.09 0.29 -11.78
C LEU A 39 2.96 1.46 -11.33
N ASP A 40 3.47 2.21 -12.29
CA ASP A 40 4.04 3.52 -12.04
C ASP A 40 2.93 4.57 -11.88
N ALA A 41 3.22 5.64 -11.15
CA ALA A 41 2.24 6.71 -10.89
C ALA A 41 1.66 7.29 -12.19
N ARG A 42 2.44 7.35 -13.27
CA ARG A 42 2.00 7.84 -14.58
C ARG A 42 0.84 7.02 -15.15
N ALA A 43 0.94 5.68 -15.13
CA ALA A 43 -0.12 4.81 -15.64
C ALA A 43 -1.44 5.01 -14.87
N ILE A 44 -1.34 5.28 -13.57
CA ILE A 44 -2.50 5.59 -12.71
C ILE A 44 -3.09 6.96 -13.06
N SER A 45 -2.26 7.99 -13.23
CA SER A 45 -2.71 9.31 -13.68
C SER A 45 -3.39 9.25 -15.04
N ASP A 46 -2.80 8.54 -16.01
CA ASP A 46 -3.37 8.35 -17.34
C ASP A 46 -4.73 7.63 -17.27
N ARG A 47 -4.87 6.64 -16.37
CA ARG A 47 -6.17 5.99 -16.09
C ARG A 47 -7.19 6.97 -15.53
N LEU A 48 -6.83 7.79 -14.54
CA LEU A 48 -7.72 8.80 -13.97
C LEU A 48 -8.17 9.81 -15.04
N ASP A 49 -7.24 10.31 -15.84
CA ASP A 49 -7.53 11.21 -16.97
C ASP A 49 -8.49 10.57 -17.98
N SER A 50 -8.26 9.29 -18.32
CA SER A 50 -9.11 8.59 -19.30
C SER A 50 -10.53 8.30 -18.82
N VAL A 51 -10.73 8.04 -17.51
CA VAL A 51 -12.01 7.60 -16.96
C VAL A 51 -12.87 8.77 -16.51
N VAL A 52 -12.27 9.75 -15.83
CA VAL A 52 -13.03 10.88 -15.28
C VAL A 52 -12.69 12.22 -15.95
N GLY A 53 -11.59 12.32 -16.68
CA GLY A 53 -11.10 13.57 -17.26
C GLY A 53 -10.19 14.34 -16.30
N GLN A 54 -9.15 14.97 -16.85
CA GLN A 54 -8.10 15.64 -16.09
C GLN A 54 -8.60 16.68 -15.09
N ASN A 55 -9.70 17.37 -15.39
CA ASN A 55 -10.27 18.41 -14.51
C ASN A 55 -11.21 17.86 -13.43
N ASN A 56 -11.51 16.55 -13.43
CA ASN A 56 -12.49 15.93 -12.53
C ASN A 56 -11.86 15.01 -11.48
N TRP A 57 -10.53 15.04 -11.37
CA TRP A 57 -9.80 14.45 -10.26
C TRP A 57 -8.71 15.40 -9.77
N LYS A 58 -8.31 15.22 -8.52
CA LYS A 58 -7.14 15.88 -7.92
C LYS A 58 -6.56 14.99 -6.84
N ASP A 59 -5.32 15.26 -6.44
CA ASP A 59 -4.67 14.66 -5.30
C ASP A 59 -4.21 15.71 -4.29
N GLU A 60 -4.24 15.35 -3.01
CA GLU A 60 -3.70 16.16 -1.92
C GLU A 60 -2.80 15.30 -1.04
N TYR A 61 -1.68 15.88 -0.61
CA TYR A 61 -0.72 15.21 0.26
C TYR A 61 -0.64 15.91 1.61
N SER A 62 -0.54 15.11 2.67
CA SER A 62 -0.32 15.60 4.03
C SER A 62 0.70 14.75 4.77
N LEU A 63 1.47 15.38 5.64
CA LEU A 63 2.33 14.66 6.57
C LEU A 63 1.45 13.94 7.59
N TRP A 64 1.74 12.67 7.87
CA TRP A 64 0.95 11.89 8.81
C TRP A 64 1.60 11.77 10.18
N HIS A 65 2.46 10.76 10.35
CA HIS A 65 3.15 10.49 11.59
C HIS A 65 4.65 10.44 11.35
N ARG A 66 5.35 10.74 12.44
CA ARG A 66 6.80 10.66 12.54
C ARG A 66 7.11 9.77 13.73
N TYR A 67 7.91 8.75 13.50
CA TYR A 67 8.40 7.89 14.56
C TYR A 67 9.87 7.61 14.36
N THR A 68 10.46 7.00 15.36
CA THR A 68 11.88 6.71 15.38
C THR A 68 12.07 5.21 15.42
N ASP A 69 12.81 4.70 14.45
CA ASP A 69 13.08 3.28 14.32
C ASP A 69 14.54 2.95 14.69
N ASN A 70 14.75 1.81 15.34
CA ASN A 70 16.08 1.33 15.68
C ASN A 70 16.58 0.45 14.55
N VAL A 71 17.48 0.99 13.74
CA VAL A 71 18.05 0.30 12.59
C VAL A 71 19.49 -0.09 12.86
N LYS A 72 19.83 -1.35 12.54
CA LYS A 72 21.22 -1.80 12.54
C LYS A 72 21.88 -1.40 11.23
N GLN A 73 22.74 -0.38 11.27
CA GLN A 73 23.57 0.01 10.14
C GLN A 73 25.01 -0.41 10.40
N GLN A 74 25.57 -1.23 9.50
CA GLN A 74 26.96 -1.74 9.60
C GLN A 74 27.28 -2.38 10.97
N GLY A 75 26.32 -3.10 11.56
CA GLY A 75 26.48 -3.77 12.85
C GLY A 75 26.35 -2.87 14.08
N LYS A 76 26.14 -1.55 13.92
CA LYS A 76 25.85 -0.62 15.02
C LYS A 76 24.35 -0.31 15.07
N GLU A 77 23.80 -0.31 16.28
CA GLU A 77 22.43 0.17 16.50
C GLU A 77 22.41 1.69 16.38
N THR A 78 21.55 2.17 15.50
CA THR A 78 21.35 3.59 15.21
C THR A 78 19.87 3.88 15.15
N THR A 79 19.55 5.13 15.42
CA THR A 79 18.18 5.61 15.52
C THR A 79 17.86 6.41 14.26
N LYS A 80 16.86 5.97 13.48
CA LYS A 80 16.45 6.60 12.22
C LYS A 80 15.08 7.25 12.37
N LEU A 81 14.98 8.51 11.96
CA LEU A 81 13.69 9.19 11.87
C LEU A 81 12.93 8.71 10.63
N VAL A 82 11.74 8.19 10.82
CA VAL A 82 10.83 7.77 9.76
C VAL A 82 9.67 8.76 9.69
N ASN A 83 9.41 9.25 8.48
CA ASN A 83 8.27 10.13 8.19
C ASN A 83 7.32 9.39 7.25
N SER A 84 6.02 9.54 7.47
CA SER A 84 4.97 8.99 6.62
C SER A 84 4.12 10.10 6.04
N GLN A 85 3.63 9.89 4.82
CA GLN A 85 2.75 10.83 4.13
C GLN A 85 1.46 10.15 3.72
N LEU A 86 0.35 10.88 3.80
CA LEU A 86 -0.92 10.50 3.21
C LEU A 86 -1.05 11.12 1.83
N CYS A 87 -1.71 10.40 0.95
CA CYS A 87 -2.24 10.90 -0.30
C CYS A 87 -3.73 10.65 -0.31
N THR A 88 -4.52 11.68 -0.62
CA THR A 88 -5.95 11.57 -0.90
C THR A 88 -6.20 11.83 -2.37
N ILE A 89 -6.78 10.87 -3.08
CA ILE A 89 -7.28 11.09 -4.44
C ILE A 89 -8.76 11.43 -4.33
N TYR A 90 -9.13 12.59 -4.88
CA TYR A 90 -10.50 13.05 -4.98
C TYR A 90 -11.00 12.90 -6.41
N ILE A 91 -12.25 12.45 -6.54
CA ILE A 91 -13.00 12.43 -7.80
C ILE A 91 -14.28 13.24 -7.59
N TYR A 92 -14.60 14.12 -8.53
CA TYR A 92 -15.81 14.93 -8.46
C TYR A 92 -17.05 14.11 -8.82
N ASP A 93 -18.03 14.08 -7.92
CA ASP A 93 -19.33 13.46 -8.13
C ASP A 93 -20.32 14.53 -8.61
N ASN A 94 -20.68 14.48 -9.90
CA ASN A 94 -21.61 15.44 -10.51
C ASN A 94 -23.04 15.35 -9.96
N GLU A 95 -23.47 14.19 -9.46
CA GLU A 95 -24.83 13.99 -8.94
C GLU A 95 -24.95 14.61 -7.55
N LYS A 96 -23.94 14.37 -6.71
CA LYS A 96 -23.87 14.92 -5.34
C LYS A 96 -23.29 16.33 -5.27
N LYS A 97 -22.66 16.79 -6.36
CA LYS A 97 -21.94 18.07 -6.48
C LYS A 97 -20.83 18.23 -5.44
N GLU A 98 -20.12 17.15 -5.12
CA GLU A 98 -19.08 17.13 -4.10
C GLU A 98 -17.83 16.35 -4.54
N TRP A 99 -16.71 16.60 -3.87
CA TRP A 99 -15.48 15.82 -4.06
C TRP A 99 -15.48 14.61 -3.13
N ILE A 100 -15.44 13.41 -3.70
CA ILE A 100 -15.30 12.17 -2.92
C ILE A 100 -13.82 11.84 -2.82
N GLY A 101 -13.28 11.79 -1.59
CA GLY A 101 -11.88 11.47 -1.34
C GLY A 101 -11.64 10.04 -0.86
N LYS A 102 -10.54 9.42 -1.29
CA LYS A 102 -10.00 8.18 -0.70
C LYS A 102 -8.52 8.38 -0.37
N THR A 103 -8.18 8.14 0.90
CA THR A 103 -6.84 8.41 1.44
C THR A 103 -6.11 7.12 1.74
N ASP A 104 -4.85 7.00 1.35
CA ASP A 104 -3.90 6.00 1.89
C ASP A 104 -2.55 6.68 2.17
N GLY A 105 -1.59 5.96 2.73
CA GLY A 105 -0.29 6.52 3.05
C GLY A 105 0.85 5.57 2.82
N ALA A 106 2.05 6.13 2.78
CA ALA A 106 3.30 5.39 2.73
C ALA A 106 4.37 6.11 3.54
N GLU A 107 5.31 5.32 4.04
CA GLU A 107 6.54 5.84 4.61
C GLU A 107 7.45 6.38 3.50
N ASN A 108 8.26 7.37 3.87
CA ASN A 108 9.32 7.83 3.00
C ASN A 108 10.33 6.68 2.75
N THR A 109 10.75 6.54 1.50
CA THR A 109 11.66 5.49 1.07
C THR A 109 13.10 5.76 1.52
N ASP A 110 13.97 4.74 1.46
CA ASP A 110 15.40 4.93 1.79
C ASP A 110 16.16 5.78 0.77
N PHE A 111 15.68 5.85 -0.49
CA PHE A 111 16.25 6.73 -1.50
C PHE A 111 15.15 7.53 -2.19
N GLU A 112 15.46 8.79 -2.53
CA GLU A 112 14.48 9.79 -2.97
C GLU A 112 13.30 9.85 -2.00
N ALA A 113 13.63 9.86 -0.71
CA ALA A 113 12.74 9.52 0.40
C ALA A 113 11.34 10.13 0.31
N VAL A 114 11.29 11.44 0.01
CA VAL A 114 10.04 12.19 -0.15
C VAL A 114 9.29 11.75 -1.41
N LYS A 115 9.95 11.69 -2.56
CA LYS A 115 9.32 11.36 -3.84
C LYS A 115 8.82 9.92 -3.90
N GLY A 116 9.59 8.98 -3.33
CA GLY A 116 9.18 7.58 -3.21
C GLY A 116 7.96 7.41 -2.29
N GLY A 117 7.96 8.09 -1.13
CA GLY A 117 6.83 8.09 -0.20
C GLY A 117 5.55 8.69 -0.82
N LEU A 118 5.67 9.83 -1.49
CA LEU A 118 4.54 10.46 -2.20
C LEU A 118 3.97 9.54 -3.30
N SER A 119 4.84 8.97 -4.14
CA SER A 119 4.42 8.07 -5.22
C SER A 119 3.75 6.81 -4.68
N ASP A 120 4.28 6.23 -3.60
CA ASP A 120 3.69 5.01 -3.04
C ASP A 120 2.36 5.29 -2.34
N ALA A 121 2.24 6.41 -1.62
CA ALA A 121 0.96 6.87 -1.07
C ALA A 121 -0.09 7.07 -2.17
N PHE A 122 0.28 7.71 -3.28
CA PHE A 122 -0.61 7.92 -4.44
C PHE A 122 -1.08 6.59 -5.05
N LYS A 123 -0.15 5.67 -5.35
CA LYS A 123 -0.50 4.35 -5.90
C LYS A 123 -1.42 3.57 -4.96
N ARG A 124 -1.20 3.66 -3.64
CA ARG A 124 -2.03 2.99 -2.63
C ARG A 124 -3.42 3.62 -2.51
N ALA A 125 -3.53 4.95 -2.58
CA ALA A 125 -4.81 5.64 -2.63
C ALA A 125 -5.62 5.23 -3.88
N ALA A 126 -4.95 5.07 -5.03
CA ALA A 126 -5.59 4.65 -6.28
C ALA A 126 -6.20 3.24 -6.21
N VAL A 127 -5.60 2.31 -5.44
CA VAL A 127 -6.18 0.98 -5.20
C VAL A 127 -7.57 1.09 -4.55
N LYS A 128 -7.81 2.09 -3.70
CA LYS A 128 -9.13 2.33 -3.09
C LYS A 128 -10.19 2.68 -4.12
N TRP A 129 -9.78 3.23 -5.25
CA TRP A 129 -10.61 3.52 -6.43
C TRP A 129 -10.72 2.35 -7.41
N ASN A 130 -10.22 1.17 -7.06
CA ASN A 130 -10.16 -0.04 -7.89
C ASN A 130 -9.06 -0.04 -8.97
N ILE A 131 -8.25 1.02 -9.06
CA ILE A 131 -7.16 1.09 -10.03
C ILE A 131 -6.04 0.13 -9.65
N GLY A 132 -5.76 -0.85 -10.52
CA GLY A 132 -4.70 -1.83 -10.32
C GLY A 132 -4.94 -2.80 -9.15
N ARG A 133 -6.15 -2.84 -8.58
CA ARG A 133 -6.46 -3.70 -7.42
C ARG A 133 -6.27 -5.19 -7.72
N TYR A 134 -6.57 -5.62 -8.94
CA TYR A 134 -6.39 -7.01 -9.37
C TYR A 134 -4.91 -7.46 -9.37
N MET A 135 -3.96 -6.52 -9.35
CA MET A 135 -2.53 -6.87 -9.29
C MET A 135 -2.14 -7.58 -8.00
N TYR A 136 -2.94 -7.44 -6.93
CA TYR A 136 -2.76 -8.19 -5.69
C TYR A 136 -3.19 -9.66 -5.79
N SER A 137 -3.82 -10.06 -6.89
CA SER A 137 -4.18 -11.45 -7.20
C SER A 137 -3.08 -12.21 -7.96
N PHE A 138 -1.93 -11.57 -8.18
CA PHE A 138 -0.76 -12.20 -8.78
C PHE A 138 0.08 -12.95 -7.76
N ASP A 139 0.43 -14.17 -8.11
CA ASP A 139 1.49 -14.89 -7.39
C ASP A 139 2.86 -14.32 -7.75
N ALA A 140 3.77 -14.32 -6.76
CA ALA A 140 5.14 -13.89 -7.00
C ALA A 140 5.87 -14.90 -7.90
N VAL A 141 6.59 -14.39 -8.90
CA VAL A 141 7.27 -15.20 -9.92
C VAL A 141 8.76 -15.31 -9.59
N TRP A 142 9.27 -16.53 -9.52
CA TRP A 142 10.72 -16.73 -9.44
C TRP A 142 11.39 -16.39 -10.75
N VAL A 143 12.37 -15.49 -10.72
CA VAL A 143 13.14 -15.02 -11.87
C VAL A 143 14.64 -15.11 -11.59
N ASP A 144 15.40 -15.34 -12.65
CA ASP A 144 16.85 -15.17 -12.61
C ASP A 144 17.23 -13.69 -12.61
N LEU A 145 18.34 -13.38 -11.96
CA LEU A 145 18.85 -12.03 -11.79
C LEU A 145 20.19 -11.88 -12.50
N GLU A 146 20.44 -10.71 -13.05
CA GLU A 146 21.75 -10.29 -13.54
C GLU A 146 22.31 -9.17 -12.65
N ASP A 147 23.64 -9.05 -12.58
CA ASP A 147 24.27 -7.93 -11.91
C ASP A 147 24.34 -6.74 -12.87
N GLU A 148 23.66 -5.66 -12.51
CA GLU A 148 23.75 -4.39 -13.20
C GLU A 148 24.37 -3.34 -12.26
N TYR A 149 25.68 -3.13 -12.43
CA TYR A 149 26.50 -2.20 -11.64
C TYR A 149 26.46 -2.45 -10.11
N GLY A 150 26.60 -3.70 -9.69
CA GLY A 150 26.56 -4.14 -8.30
C GLY A 150 25.15 -4.29 -7.73
N LYS A 151 24.13 -4.29 -8.60
CA LYS A 151 22.73 -4.42 -8.19
C LYS A 151 22.06 -5.59 -8.91
N PRO A 152 21.41 -6.49 -8.17
CA PRO A 152 20.65 -7.56 -8.79
C PRO A 152 19.40 -6.96 -9.45
N VAL A 153 19.29 -7.12 -10.76
CA VAL A 153 18.13 -6.74 -11.56
C VAL A 153 17.52 -7.98 -12.21
N ILE A 154 16.26 -7.92 -12.60
CA ILE A 154 15.61 -9.03 -13.32
C ILE A 154 16.34 -9.23 -14.65
N ALA A 155 16.81 -10.45 -14.90
CA ALA A 155 17.56 -10.75 -16.12
C ALA A 155 16.70 -10.54 -17.37
N LYS A 156 17.29 -10.00 -18.45
CA LYS A 156 16.52 -9.59 -19.64
C LYS A 156 15.72 -10.74 -20.28
N HIS A 157 16.22 -11.97 -20.20
CA HIS A 157 15.54 -13.15 -20.74
C HIS A 157 14.25 -13.52 -19.99
N GLU A 158 14.09 -13.06 -18.74
CA GLU A 158 12.88 -13.31 -17.93
C GLU A 158 11.69 -12.44 -18.36
N LYS A 159 11.91 -11.38 -19.16
CA LYS A 159 10.85 -10.43 -19.54
C LYS A 159 9.68 -11.11 -20.23
N GLN A 160 9.94 -12.03 -21.17
CA GLN A 160 8.87 -12.73 -21.89
C GLN A 160 8.06 -13.62 -20.95
N LYS A 161 8.71 -14.29 -20.00
CA LYS A 161 8.02 -15.12 -19.00
C LYS A 161 7.12 -14.28 -18.11
N LEU A 162 7.59 -13.14 -17.62
CA LEU A 162 6.79 -12.21 -16.82
C LEU A 162 5.60 -11.65 -17.59
N GLN A 163 5.78 -11.35 -18.88
CA GLN A 163 4.70 -10.91 -19.75
C GLN A 163 3.65 -12.02 -19.96
N ASN A 164 4.07 -13.27 -20.14
CA ASN A 164 3.14 -14.40 -20.26
C ASN A 164 2.35 -14.61 -18.97
N VAL A 165 3.01 -14.57 -17.80
CA VAL A 165 2.34 -14.65 -16.49
C VAL A 165 1.30 -13.54 -16.33
N TYR A 166 1.62 -12.33 -16.82
CA TYR A 166 0.67 -11.23 -16.86
C TYR A 166 -0.58 -11.57 -17.66
N TYR A 167 -0.42 -11.97 -18.93
CA TYR A 167 -1.53 -12.29 -19.80
C TYR A 167 -2.38 -13.45 -19.27
N ASP A 168 -1.76 -14.54 -18.83
CA ASP A 168 -2.46 -15.71 -18.30
C ASP A 168 -3.33 -15.34 -17.09
N THR A 169 -2.79 -14.49 -16.20
CA THR A 169 -3.51 -14.02 -15.02
C THR A 169 -4.65 -13.08 -15.41
N VAL A 170 -4.45 -12.16 -16.36
CA VAL A 170 -5.50 -11.26 -16.85
C VAL A 170 -6.64 -12.04 -17.51
N ILE A 171 -6.33 -13.01 -18.39
CA ILE A 171 -7.33 -13.88 -19.01
C ILE A 171 -8.14 -14.62 -17.96
N ARG A 172 -7.46 -15.19 -16.94
CA ARG A 172 -8.14 -15.91 -15.86
C ARG A 172 -9.09 -15.03 -15.05
N LEU A 173 -8.77 -13.76 -14.86
CA LEU A 173 -9.56 -12.84 -14.04
C LEU A 173 -10.66 -12.10 -14.82
N PHE A 174 -10.43 -11.80 -16.10
CA PHE A 174 -11.29 -10.90 -16.88
C PHE A 174 -11.80 -11.52 -18.20
N GLY A 175 -11.38 -12.73 -18.56
CA GLY A 175 -11.72 -13.38 -19.82
C GLY A 175 -10.79 -13.01 -20.99
N ASN A 176 -10.97 -13.69 -22.13
CA ASN A 176 -10.09 -13.56 -23.29
C ASN A 176 -10.14 -12.18 -23.96
N ASP A 177 -11.28 -11.47 -23.88
CA ASP A 177 -11.47 -10.17 -24.52
C ASP A 177 -10.78 -9.02 -23.78
N ALA A 178 -10.22 -9.28 -22.60
CA ALA A 178 -9.62 -8.28 -21.73
C ALA A 178 -8.19 -7.88 -22.11
N ILE A 179 -7.57 -8.58 -23.06
CA ILE A 179 -6.24 -8.23 -23.58
C ILE A 179 -6.42 -7.40 -24.85
N GLU A 180 -6.12 -6.10 -24.79
CA GLU A 180 -5.85 -5.35 -26.01
C GLU A 180 -4.61 -5.96 -26.69
N ALA A 181 -4.80 -6.43 -27.94
CA ALA A 181 -3.70 -6.96 -28.75
C ALA A 181 -2.55 -5.94 -28.84
N PRO A 182 -1.28 -6.38 -28.90
CA PRO A 182 -0.15 -5.48 -29.03
C PRO A 182 -0.36 -4.59 -30.26
N LYS A 183 -0.46 -3.27 -30.04
CA LYS A 183 -0.49 -2.28 -31.11
C LYS A 183 0.84 -2.35 -31.86
N ASN A 184 0.89 -3.13 -32.94
CA ASN A 184 1.88 -2.96 -33.99
C ASN A 184 1.57 -1.63 -34.69
N SER A 185 2.04 -0.52 -34.13
CA SER A 185 2.00 0.79 -34.79
C SER A 185 3.39 1.13 -35.30
N GLY A 186 3.71 0.61 -36.49
CA GLY A 186 4.51 1.36 -37.44
C GLY A 186 3.71 2.60 -37.83
N GLY A 187 4.10 3.75 -37.29
CA GLY A 187 3.39 5.01 -37.47
C GLY A 187 4.17 6.14 -36.81
N GLN A 188 5.01 6.77 -37.62
CA GLN A 188 5.86 7.96 -37.41
C GLN A 188 5.62 8.75 -36.11
N SER A 189 6.59 8.62 -35.20
CA SER A 189 6.83 9.54 -34.10
C SER A 189 7.26 10.91 -34.64
N ALA A 190 6.40 11.92 -34.49
CA ALA A 190 6.83 13.32 -34.53
C ALA A 190 7.78 13.55 -33.35
N GLY A 191 9.02 13.90 -33.66
CA GLY A 191 10.13 13.94 -32.72
C GLY A 191 9.93 14.96 -31.62
N TYR A 192 9.99 14.50 -30.37
CA TYR A 192 10.36 15.31 -29.22
C TYR A 192 11.68 14.76 -28.68
N GLN A 193 12.74 15.55 -28.82
CA GLN A 193 14.07 15.22 -28.29
C GLN A 193 14.08 15.39 -26.77
N LYS A 194 14.48 14.33 -26.05
CA LYS A 194 14.74 14.37 -24.60
C LYS A 194 15.95 15.27 -24.30
N PRO A 195 15.87 16.21 -23.34
CA PRO A 195 17.06 16.70 -22.66
C PRO A 195 17.60 15.60 -21.76
N LYS A 196 18.91 15.30 -21.89
CA LYS A 196 19.64 14.38 -21.02
C LYS A 196 19.72 14.95 -19.60
N GLN A 197 19.22 14.21 -18.62
CA GLN A 197 19.61 14.37 -17.22
C GLN A 197 20.03 13.00 -16.65
N GLN A 198 21.20 13.00 -16.02
CA GLN A 198 21.93 11.85 -15.50
C GLN A 198 21.23 11.26 -14.27
N GLN A 199 21.07 9.94 -14.25
CA GLN A 199 20.58 9.17 -13.11
C GLN A 199 21.70 8.90 -12.09
N PRO A 200 21.38 8.89 -10.78
CA PRO A 200 22.07 7.99 -9.85
C PRO A 200 21.14 6.93 -9.21
N LYS A 201 21.79 5.86 -8.75
CA LYS A 201 21.33 4.48 -8.45
C LYS A 201 20.64 4.27 -7.07
N GLN A 202 19.61 3.41 -6.94
CA GLN A 202 18.93 3.02 -5.65
C GLN A 202 19.00 1.53 -5.27
N GLN A 203 19.09 1.20 -3.97
CA GLN A 203 18.94 -0.14 -3.34
C GLN A 203 18.37 0.10 -1.91
N GLN A 204 17.16 -0.40 -1.58
CA GLN A 204 16.78 -1.48 -0.60
C GLN A 204 16.82 -1.07 0.91
N ASN A 205 15.84 -1.32 1.83
CA ASN A 205 14.97 -2.50 2.11
C ASN A 205 13.85 -2.34 3.23
N GLN A 206 12.93 -3.33 3.27
CA GLN A 206 11.66 -3.69 4.03
C GLN A 206 11.70 -4.03 5.57
N PRO A 207 10.61 -4.46 6.34
CA PRO A 207 9.41 -5.32 6.00
C PRO A 207 8.00 -5.04 6.71
N GLN A 208 6.80 -5.50 6.28
CA GLN A 208 6.14 -6.83 6.50
C GLN A 208 4.65 -6.97 5.99
N GLN A 209 4.29 -8.19 5.55
CA GLN A 209 3.10 -9.10 5.78
C GLN A 209 1.59 -8.67 5.81
N GLN A 210 0.73 -9.57 5.27
CA GLN A 210 -0.76 -9.58 5.24
C GLN A 210 -1.33 -10.94 5.69
N PRO A 211 -2.60 -11.01 6.19
CA PRO A 211 -3.39 -12.25 6.10
C PRO A 211 -4.85 -12.12 5.57
N LYS A 212 -5.41 -13.29 5.25
CA LYS A 212 -6.58 -13.67 4.42
C LYS A 212 -7.97 -13.57 5.10
N SER A 213 -9.02 -13.82 4.30
CA SER A 213 -10.47 -13.59 4.45
C SER A 213 -11.31 -14.44 5.44
N GLN A 214 -12.36 -13.75 5.97
CA GLN A 214 -13.71 -14.14 6.42
C GLN A 214 -13.94 -15.28 7.43
N GLY A 215 -14.35 -14.88 8.64
CA GLY A 215 -15.13 -15.63 9.64
C GLY A 215 -15.74 -14.63 10.62
N ASN A 216 -16.97 -14.87 11.10
CA ASN A 216 -17.76 -13.95 11.93
C ASN A 216 -16.91 -13.27 13.03
N THR A 217 -16.53 -12.00 12.83
CA THR A 217 -15.53 -11.36 13.68
C THR A 217 -16.15 -11.00 15.02
N PRO A 218 -15.58 -11.44 16.16
CA PRO A 218 -16.11 -11.08 17.48
C PRO A 218 -16.14 -9.56 17.68
N ILE A 219 -17.26 -9.06 18.22
CA ILE A 219 -17.47 -7.66 18.57
C ILE A 219 -17.19 -7.47 20.06
N TYR A 220 -16.30 -6.53 20.36
CA TYR A 220 -15.93 -6.17 21.72
C TYR A 220 -16.51 -4.80 22.06
N GLU A 221 -17.16 -4.68 23.22
CA GLU A 221 -17.67 -3.39 23.71
C GLU A 221 -16.71 -2.79 24.73
N ILE A 222 -16.43 -1.50 24.61
CA ILE A 222 -15.61 -0.74 25.56
C ILE A 222 -16.43 -0.46 26.81
N GLN A 223 -16.08 -1.15 27.89
CA GLN A 223 -16.70 -0.97 29.20
C GLN A 223 -16.10 0.20 29.97
N GLN A 224 -14.80 0.44 29.78
CA GLN A 224 -14.10 1.55 30.42
C GLN A 224 -12.87 1.94 29.59
N ILE A 225 -12.59 3.23 29.52
CA ILE A 225 -11.35 3.76 28.93
C ILE A 225 -10.83 4.89 29.82
N ASN A 226 -9.55 4.80 30.21
CA ASN A 226 -8.86 5.83 30.97
C ASN A 226 -7.60 6.24 30.21
N VAL A 227 -7.43 7.53 29.94
CA VAL A 227 -6.24 8.07 29.27
C VAL A 227 -5.31 8.65 30.32
N GLN A 228 -4.04 8.26 30.29
CA GLN A 228 -2.97 8.83 31.09
C GLN A 228 -1.93 9.47 30.17
N ASN A 229 -1.55 10.71 30.44
CA ASN A 229 -0.48 11.39 29.72
C ASN A 229 0.81 11.23 30.52
N ASN A 230 1.88 10.80 29.85
CA ASN A 230 3.23 10.79 30.40
C ASN A 230 4.19 11.53 29.46
N GLU A 231 5.46 11.64 29.87
CA GLU A 231 6.52 12.32 29.10
C GLU A 231 6.75 11.72 27.70
N ARG A 232 6.28 10.49 27.45
CA ARG A 232 6.38 9.77 26.18
C ARG A 232 5.09 9.79 25.35
N GLY A 233 4.04 10.45 25.84
CA GLY A 233 2.75 10.59 25.18
C GLY A 233 1.56 10.04 25.97
N ALA A 234 0.38 10.10 25.36
CA ALA A 234 -0.84 9.54 25.94
C ALA A 234 -0.82 8.00 25.89
N VAL A 235 -1.38 7.34 26.89
CA VAL A 235 -1.59 5.90 26.95
C VAL A 235 -2.99 5.65 27.49
N SER A 236 -3.79 4.85 26.77
CA SER A 236 -5.15 4.52 27.17
C SER A 236 -5.21 3.11 27.77
N SER A 237 -5.74 2.95 28.98
CA SER A 237 -6.11 1.64 29.53
C SER A 237 -7.59 1.38 29.25
N ILE A 238 -7.88 0.23 28.64
CA ILE A 238 -9.21 -0.12 28.12
C ILE A 238 -9.66 -1.45 28.73
N ILE A 239 -10.93 -1.50 29.17
CA ILE A 239 -11.62 -2.74 29.52
C ILE A 239 -12.62 -3.05 28.41
N LEU A 240 -12.46 -4.22 27.78
CA LEU A 240 -13.29 -4.73 26.70
C LEU A 240 -14.18 -5.88 27.20
N SER A 241 -15.40 -6.00 26.67
CA SER A 241 -16.25 -7.17 26.90
C SER A 241 -16.68 -7.83 25.59
N CYS A 242 -16.62 -9.16 25.54
CA CYS A 242 -17.20 -9.97 24.46
C CYS A 242 -17.97 -11.14 25.09
N GLY A 243 -19.30 -11.14 24.95
CA GLY A 243 -20.18 -12.04 25.71
C GLY A 243 -20.03 -11.82 27.23
N ASN A 244 -19.86 -12.89 27.98
CA ASN A 244 -19.67 -12.83 29.45
C ASN A 244 -18.22 -12.57 29.88
N ASN A 245 -17.28 -12.45 28.94
CA ASN A 245 -15.86 -12.30 29.25
C ASN A 245 -15.43 -10.84 29.22
N ARG A 246 -14.58 -10.46 30.18
CA ARG A 246 -13.94 -9.14 30.26
C ARG A 246 -12.43 -9.26 30.06
N TYR A 247 -11.88 -8.33 29.30
CA TYR A 247 -10.47 -8.28 28.92
C TYR A 247 -9.89 -6.91 29.25
N ARG A 248 -8.65 -6.87 29.72
CA ARG A 248 -7.89 -5.62 29.93
C ARG A 248 -6.86 -5.49 28.81
N ALA A 249 -6.82 -4.32 28.20
CA ALA A 249 -5.81 -3.95 27.21
C ALA A 249 -5.31 -2.52 27.48
N VAL A 250 -4.18 -2.19 26.87
CA VAL A 250 -3.59 -0.86 26.85
C VAL A 250 -3.41 -0.46 25.39
N MET A 251 -3.56 0.81 25.06
CA MET A 251 -3.36 1.36 23.72
C MET A 251 -2.43 2.55 23.82
N ASN A 252 -1.47 2.65 22.91
CA ASN A 252 -0.61 3.83 22.82
C ASN A 252 -1.41 4.97 22.17
N GLY A 253 -1.35 6.15 22.78
CA GLY A 253 -2.15 7.30 22.37
C GLY A 253 -3.57 7.29 22.96
N CYS A 254 -4.37 8.24 22.47
CA CYS A 254 -5.81 8.30 22.68
C CYS A 254 -6.49 8.37 21.32
N ASP A 255 -7.52 7.55 21.11
CA ASP A 255 -8.42 7.66 19.96
C ASP A 255 -9.73 8.25 20.46
N GLN A 256 -10.04 9.47 20.01
CA GLN A 256 -11.23 10.21 20.44
C GLN A 256 -12.54 9.52 20.03
N ARG A 257 -12.49 8.57 19.09
CA ARG A 257 -13.65 7.75 18.70
C ARG A 257 -13.99 6.70 19.76
N LEU A 258 -13.04 6.33 20.61
CA LEU A 258 -13.24 5.35 21.66
C LEU A 258 -13.77 6.00 22.93
N LYS A 259 -15.01 5.66 23.26
CA LYS A 259 -15.69 6.01 24.51
C LYS A 259 -16.36 4.79 25.12
N GLN A 260 -16.72 4.85 26.39
CA GLN A 260 -17.55 3.80 27.01
C GLN A 260 -18.82 3.54 26.17
N GLY A 261 -19.12 2.27 25.91
CA GLY A 261 -20.20 1.81 25.03
C GLY A 261 -19.81 1.66 23.55
N SER A 262 -18.60 2.09 23.14
CA SER A 262 -18.15 1.91 21.75
C SER A 262 -17.91 0.43 21.46
N LYS A 263 -18.34 -0.02 20.29
CA LYS A 263 -18.10 -1.39 19.83
C LYS A 263 -16.96 -1.40 18.83
N ILE A 264 -16.07 -2.39 18.96
CA ILE A 264 -14.92 -2.57 18.09
C ILE A 264 -14.82 -4.01 17.60
N THR A 265 -14.28 -4.20 16.41
CA THR A 265 -14.07 -5.50 15.78
C THR A 265 -12.67 -5.58 15.17
N ASN A 266 -12.31 -6.71 14.57
CA ASN A 266 -10.97 -6.97 14.01
C ASN A 266 -9.85 -6.62 15.01
N VAL A 267 -10.09 -6.90 16.30
CA VAL A 267 -9.21 -6.53 17.40
C VAL A 267 -7.93 -7.36 17.35
N ASN A 268 -6.80 -6.66 17.15
CA ASN A 268 -5.47 -7.24 17.21
C ASN A 268 -4.80 -6.85 18.53
N VAL A 269 -4.41 -7.85 19.31
CA VAL A 269 -3.75 -7.67 20.60
C VAL A 269 -2.37 -8.30 20.55
N LYS A 270 -1.34 -7.53 20.91
CA LYS A 270 0.01 -8.01 21.12
C LYS A 270 0.27 -8.15 22.62
N GLN A 271 0.84 -9.27 23.03
CA GLN A 271 1.26 -9.46 24.41
C GLN A 271 2.66 -8.85 24.58
N CYS A 272 2.75 -7.84 25.42
CA CYS A 272 3.97 -7.06 25.67
C CYS A 272 4.46 -7.29 27.10
N GLN A 273 5.76 -7.19 27.31
CA GLN A 273 6.36 -7.31 28.64
C GLN A 273 7.14 -6.04 28.96
N ASN A 274 6.85 -5.42 30.11
CA ASN A 274 7.57 -4.26 30.60
C ASN A 274 7.84 -4.43 32.09
N SER A 275 9.09 -4.26 32.50
CA SER A 275 9.55 -4.45 33.89
C SER A 275 9.07 -5.76 34.52
N GLY A 276 9.11 -6.86 33.74
CA GLY A 276 8.69 -8.20 34.18
C GLY A 276 7.18 -8.44 34.25
N LYS A 277 6.34 -7.42 34.05
CA LYS A 277 4.88 -7.56 33.99
C LYS A 277 4.40 -7.64 32.54
N THR A 278 3.56 -8.62 32.28
CA THR A 278 2.97 -8.85 30.96
C THR A 278 1.63 -8.13 30.85
N TYR A 279 1.41 -7.43 29.74
CA TYR A 279 0.17 -6.73 29.44
C TYR A 279 -0.22 -6.90 27.98
N ASN A 280 -1.50 -6.68 27.69
CA ASN A 280 -2.05 -6.78 26.34
C ASN A 280 -2.09 -5.39 25.71
N LEU A 281 -1.34 -5.17 24.64
CA LEU A 281 -1.38 -3.97 23.83
C LEU A 281 -2.42 -4.15 22.71
N LEU A 282 -3.46 -3.33 22.72
CA LEU A 282 -4.40 -3.18 21.62
C LEU A 282 -3.68 -2.43 20.49
N ASP A 283 -3.29 -3.17 19.45
CA ASP A 283 -2.42 -2.71 18.37
C ASP A 283 -3.23 -2.18 17.18
N SER A 284 -4.36 -2.82 16.88
CA SER A 284 -5.34 -2.33 15.89
C SER A 284 -6.74 -2.86 16.18
N TYR A 285 -7.74 -2.14 15.68
CA TYR A 285 -9.15 -2.47 15.73
C TYR A 285 -9.90 -1.63 14.70
N ASP A 286 -11.10 -2.08 14.33
CA ASP A 286 -12.08 -1.30 13.58
C ASP A 286 -13.22 -0.87 14.50
N ILE A 287 -13.78 0.31 14.29
CA ILE A 287 -15.04 0.71 14.96
C ILE A 287 -16.17 -0.09 14.33
N ALA A 288 -16.92 -0.83 15.14
CA ALA A 288 -18.13 -1.50 14.70
C ALA A 288 -19.27 -0.47 14.60
N ALA A 289 -20.04 -0.53 13.51
CA ALA A 289 -21.21 0.31 13.27
C ALA A 289 -22.36 -0.01 14.25
#